data_AF-A0A6I7R455-F1
#
_entry.id   AF-A0A6I7R455-F1
#
_cell.length_a   1.000
_cell.length_b   1.000
_cell.length_c   1.000
_cell.angle_alpha   90.00
_cell.angle_beta   90.00
_cell.angle_gamma   90.00
#
_symmetry.space_group_name_H-M   'P 1'
#
loop_
_entity.id
_entity.type
_entity.pdbx_description
1 polymer ?
#
loop_
_entity_poly.entity_id
_entity_poly.type
_entity_poly.pdbx_seq_one_letter_code
_entity_poly.pdbx_strand_id
1 'polypeptide(L)'
;MPTKMNSFNFDNTYLSLPEKFYSFVQPAKFNNPEFVVLNRDLLTTLNINNQDEDELLSVLSGQSLHTHSKPYAQAYAGHQFGHFTMLGDGRAIMLGEHLTKENNRFDIQLKGAGRTPYSRGGDGKAVLKAMLREYLISEAMHHLNIPGSRSLAVIKTGEDVYRECHNEGAILIRAMKSHIRIGTFEYARYFGSQDDLSALLNYTIERIYPKIKLNENPALSLLEEVMNLQIRLVVNWMRVGFIHGVMNTDNV
;
A
#
# COMPACT_ATOMS: atom_id res chain seq x y z
N MET A 1 27.10 -7.78 -21.87
CA MET A 1 25.93 -8.57 -21.44
C MET A 1 24.76 -7.61 -21.31
N PRO A 2 23.61 -7.83 -21.95
CA PRO A 2 22.46 -6.98 -21.69
C PRO A 2 22.10 -7.18 -20.22
N THR A 3 22.17 -6.12 -19.44
CA THR A 3 21.65 -6.07 -18.07
C THR A 3 20.23 -6.62 -18.11
N LYS A 4 19.96 -7.69 -17.34
CA LYS A 4 18.58 -8.10 -17.03
C LYS A 4 17.82 -6.82 -16.71
N MET A 5 16.84 -6.47 -17.54
CA MET A 5 15.97 -5.34 -17.23
C MET A 5 15.16 -5.77 -16.02
N ASN A 6 15.66 -5.46 -14.82
CA ASN A 6 14.96 -5.74 -13.59
C ASN A 6 13.57 -5.13 -13.68
N SER A 7 12.52 -5.93 -13.47
CA SER A 7 11.13 -5.51 -13.69
C SER A 7 10.70 -4.30 -12.86
N PHE A 8 11.45 -3.96 -11.80
CA PHE A 8 11.19 -2.83 -10.91
C PHE A 8 12.38 -1.88 -10.81
N ASN A 9 12.07 -0.58 -10.83
CA ASN A 9 12.97 0.50 -10.46
C ASN A 9 12.56 1.04 -9.08
N PHE A 10 13.09 0.48 -7.99
CA PHE A 10 12.73 0.86 -6.62
C PHE A 10 13.61 1.99 -6.08
N ASP A 11 12.97 3.01 -5.50
CA ASP A 11 13.60 4.14 -4.81
C ASP A 11 12.82 4.45 -3.52
N ASN A 12 13.27 3.97 -2.36
CA ASN A 12 12.44 3.89 -1.15
C ASN A 12 12.47 5.17 -0.30
N THR A 13 11.86 6.26 -0.78
CA THR A 13 11.93 7.57 -0.13
C THR A 13 11.25 7.63 1.24
N TYR A 14 10.24 6.82 1.52
CA TYR A 14 9.59 6.78 2.85
C TYR A 14 10.58 6.41 3.97
N LEU A 15 11.65 5.68 3.65
CA LEU A 15 12.69 5.31 4.60
C LEU A 15 13.60 6.50 5.00
N SER A 16 13.38 7.69 4.45
CA SER A 16 14.02 8.92 4.95
C SER A 16 13.29 9.50 6.18
N LEU A 17 12.06 9.05 6.44
CA LEU A 17 11.33 9.44 7.65
C LEU A 17 11.99 8.84 8.90
N PRO A 18 11.74 9.42 10.09
CA PRO A 18 12.17 8.84 11.35
C PRO A 18 11.77 7.37 11.50
N GLU A 19 12.66 6.54 12.05
CA GLU A 19 12.46 5.09 12.14
C GLU A 19 11.18 4.66 12.85
N LYS A 20 10.57 5.52 13.69
CA LYS A 20 9.28 5.24 14.34
C LYS A 20 8.11 5.07 13.37
N PHE A 21 8.24 5.52 12.13
CA PHE A 21 7.18 5.43 11.10
C PHE A 21 7.19 4.10 10.35
N TYR A 22 8.19 3.24 10.57
CA TYR A 22 8.26 1.96 9.90
C TYR A 22 9.03 0.92 10.72
N SER A 23 8.98 -0.33 10.28
CA SER A 23 9.91 -1.35 10.73
C SER A 23 10.32 -2.19 9.54
N PHE A 24 11.62 -2.47 9.41
CA PHE A 24 12.09 -3.42 8.41
C PHE A 24 11.51 -4.80 8.71
N VAL A 25 10.95 -5.43 7.70
CA VAL A 25 10.34 -6.76 7.78
C VAL A 25 10.65 -7.51 6.50
N GLN A 26 10.58 -8.84 6.54
CA GLN A 26 10.76 -9.68 5.37
C GLN A 26 9.42 -10.35 5.03
N PRO A 27 9.02 -10.40 3.75
CA PRO A 27 7.90 -11.22 3.33
C PRO A 27 8.12 -12.69 3.72
N ALA A 28 7.04 -13.37 4.12
CA ALA A 28 7.05 -14.81 4.31
C ALA A 28 7.39 -15.51 2.98
N LYS A 29 8.04 -16.67 3.08
CA LYS A 29 8.27 -17.55 1.94
C LYS A 29 7.09 -18.52 1.83
N PHE A 30 6.66 -18.76 0.59
CA PHE A 30 5.51 -19.59 0.28
C PHE A 30 5.95 -20.86 -0.45
N ASN A 31 5.20 -21.95 -0.35
CA ASN A 31 5.64 -23.22 -0.94
C ASN A 31 5.38 -23.29 -2.44
N ASN A 32 4.23 -22.77 -2.89
CA ASN A 32 3.81 -22.87 -4.29
C ASN A 32 3.03 -21.62 -4.71
N PRO A 33 3.72 -20.46 -4.84
CA PRO A 33 3.06 -19.24 -5.29
C PRO A 33 2.59 -19.39 -6.74
N GLU A 34 1.38 -18.94 -7.05
CA GLU A 34 0.80 -18.99 -8.39
C GLU A 34 -0.07 -17.76 -8.65
N PHE A 35 0.07 -17.12 -9.81
CA PHE A 35 -0.84 -16.05 -10.21
C PHE A 35 -2.27 -16.60 -10.37
N VAL A 36 -3.21 -15.99 -9.65
CA VAL A 36 -4.65 -16.17 -9.90
C VAL A 36 -5.12 -15.12 -10.90
N VAL A 37 -4.65 -13.89 -10.71
CA VAL A 37 -4.96 -12.75 -11.57
C VAL A 37 -3.72 -11.89 -11.70
N LEU A 38 -3.38 -11.49 -12.92
CA LEU A 38 -2.33 -10.53 -13.23
C LEU A 38 -2.90 -9.37 -14.06
N ASN A 39 -2.81 -8.16 -13.53
CA ASN A 39 -3.32 -6.96 -14.18
C ASN A 39 -2.31 -6.41 -15.20
N ARG A 40 -2.41 -6.91 -16.45
CA ARG A 40 -1.49 -6.54 -17.54
C ARG A 40 -1.62 -5.08 -17.97
N ASP A 41 -2.81 -4.49 -17.86
CA ASP A 41 -3.02 -3.08 -18.17
C ASP A 41 -2.30 -2.18 -17.16
N LEU A 42 -2.37 -2.53 -15.87
CA LEU A 42 -1.65 -1.83 -14.82
C LEU A 42 -0.13 -2.03 -14.92
N LEU A 43 0.35 -3.24 -15.24
CA LEU A 43 1.77 -3.48 -15.51
C LEU A 43 2.29 -2.53 -16.62
N THR A 44 1.53 -2.42 -17.70
CA THR A 44 1.86 -1.54 -18.83
C THR A 44 1.89 -0.07 -18.39
N THR A 45 0.87 0.36 -17.64
CA THR A 45 0.75 1.72 -17.07
C THR A 45 1.92 2.07 -16.16
N LEU A 46 2.39 1.11 -15.36
CA LEU A 46 3.51 1.28 -14.45
C LEU A 46 4.88 1.05 -15.11
N ASN A 47 4.91 0.65 -16.38
CA ASN A 47 6.12 0.25 -17.11
C ASN A 47 6.91 -0.90 -16.47
N ILE A 48 6.21 -1.85 -15.84
CA ILE A 48 6.81 -3.04 -15.24
C ILE A 48 6.96 -4.12 -16.31
N ASN A 49 8.18 -4.64 -16.49
CA ASN A 49 8.45 -5.71 -17.45
C ASN A 49 7.88 -7.05 -16.95
N ASN A 50 7.14 -7.75 -17.81
CA ASN A 50 6.55 -9.06 -17.55
C ASN A 50 6.96 -10.12 -18.60
N GLN A 51 8.09 -9.94 -19.30
CA GLN A 51 8.62 -10.94 -20.24
C GLN A 51 8.98 -12.27 -19.57
N ASP A 52 9.49 -12.20 -18.34
CA ASP A 52 9.72 -13.36 -17.48
C ASP A 52 8.67 -13.34 -16.35
N GLU A 53 7.58 -14.08 -16.56
CA GLU A 53 6.47 -14.15 -15.61
C GLU A 53 6.87 -14.88 -14.32
N ASP A 54 7.83 -15.80 -14.37
CA ASP A 54 8.36 -16.51 -13.19
C ASP A 54 9.21 -15.58 -12.32
N GLU A 55 10.06 -14.74 -12.93
CA GLU A 55 10.78 -13.69 -12.22
C GLU A 55 9.81 -12.69 -11.58
N LEU A 56 8.80 -12.25 -12.34
CA LEU A 56 7.77 -11.33 -11.83
C LEU A 56 7.00 -11.93 -10.66
N LEU A 57 6.57 -13.19 -10.77
CA LEU A 57 5.90 -13.93 -9.71
C LEU A 57 6.79 -14.02 -8.47
N SER A 58 8.07 -14.36 -8.65
CA SER A 58 9.04 -14.50 -7.56
C SER A 58 9.23 -13.19 -6.79
N VAL A 59 9.31 -12.05 -7.48
CA VAL A 59 9.43 -10.74 -6.85
C VAL A 59 8.12 -10.31 -6.18
N LEU A 60 7.00 -10.42 -6.88
CA LEU A 60 5.69 -10.00 -6.36
C LEU A 60 5.19 -10.88 -5.22
N SER A 61 5.60 -12.15 -5.15
CA SER A 61 5.32 -13.01 -4.00
C SER A 61 6.28 -12.86 -2.84
N GLY A 62 7.34 -12.04 -3.00
CA GLY A 62 8.37 -11.86 -1.98
C GLY A 62 9.31 -13.07 -1.84
N GLN A 63 9.30 -14.01 -2.79
CA GLN A 63 10.20 -15.18 -2.83
C GLN A 63 11.63 -14.78 -3.16
N SER A 64 11.80 -13.81 -4.06
CA SER A 64 13.05 -13.09 -4.26
C SER A 64 12.82 -11.61 -3.99
N LEU A 65 13.89 -10.92 -3.62
CA LEU A 65 13.87 -9.47 -3.46
C LEU A 65 14.72 -8.86 -4.56
N HIS A 66 14.17 -7.84 -5.18
CA HIS A 66 14.95 -6.96 -6.03
C HIS A 66 16.08 -6.31 -5.22
N THR A 67 17.25 -6.08 -5.83
CA THR A 67 18.44 -5.54 -5.16
C THR A 67 18.20 -4.18 -4.49
N HIS A 68 17.27 -3.39 -5.02
CA HIS A 68 16.88 -2.08 -4.47
C HIS A 68 15.59 -2.11 -3.64
N SER A 69 14.97 -3.28 -3.45
CA SER A 69 13.84 -3.44 -2.54
C SER A 69 14.35 -3.48 -1.09
N LYS A 70 13.72 -2.69 -0.23
CA LYS A 70 13.98 -2.68 1.22
C LYS A 70 12.66 -2.87 1.94
N PRO A 71 12.18 -4.11 2.15
CA PRO A 71 10.82 -4.29 2.59
C PRO A 71 10.59 -3.78 4.02
N TYR A 72 9.44 -3.13 4.23
CA TYR A 72 9.10 -2.51 5.50
C TYR A 72 7.59 -2.52 5.76
N ALA A 73 7.20 -2.42 7.02
CA ALA A 73 5.82 -2.26 7.46
C ALA A 73 5.66 -0.86 8.08
N GLN A 74 4.64 -0.11 7.68
CA GLN A 74 4.41 1.25 8.22
C GLN A 74 3.77 1.19 9.61
N ALA A 75 4.17 2.09 10.49
CA ALA A 75 3.47 2.38 11.73
C ALA A 75 2.42 3.49 11.48
N TYR A 76 1.23 3.32 12.03
CA TYR A 76 0.19 4.34 12.05
C TYR A 76 -0.72 4.10 13.26
N ALA A 77 -1.69 4.97 13.48
CA ALA A 77 -2.73 4.84 14.50
C ALA A 77 -4.08 5.09 13.82
N GLY A 78 -5.15 5.10 14.59
CA GLY A 78 -6.46 5.41 14.04
C GLY A 78 -7.56 5.40 15.09
N HIS A 79 -8.61 6.18 14.83
CA HIS A 79 -9.89 6.07 15.50
C HIS A 79 -10.72 4.97 14.83
N GLN A 80 -10.72 3.79 15.45
CA GLN A 80 -11.56 2.68 15.02
C GLN A 80 -12.93 2.80 15.68
N PHE A 81 -13.97 3.05 14.88
CA PHE A 81 -15.32 3.29 15.38
C PHE A 81 -15.38 4.32 16.52
N GLY A 82 -14.58 5.39 16.42
CA GLY A 82 -14.50 6.46 17.42
C GLY A 82 -13.48 6.24 18.55
N HIS A 83 -12.84 5.07 18.64
CA HIS A 83 -11.84 4.78 19.68
C HIS A 83 -10.42 4.82 19.13
N PHE A 84 -9.56 5.65 19.72
CA PHE A 84 -8.17 5.75 19.31
C PHE A 84 -7.36 4.50 19.68
N THR A 85 -6.57 3.98 18.74
CA THR A 85 -5.68 2.85 18.97
C THR A 85 -4.42 2.94 18.08
N MET A 86 -3.27 2.53 18.63
CA MET A 86 -2.03 2.40 17.85
C MET A 86 -2.17 1.22 16.88
N LEU A 87 -1.88 1.41 15.60
CA LEU A 87 -1.96 0.45 14.48
C LEU A 87 -0.61 0.27 13.77
N GLY A 88 -0.65 0.09 12.46
CA GLY A 88 0.46 -0.31 11.64
C GLY A 88 0.07 -1.41 10.65
N ASP A 89 0.94 -1.65 9.68
CA ASP A 89 0.73 -2.65 8.64
C ASP A 89 0.82 -4.07 9.24
N GLY A 90 -0.27 -4.55 9.86
CA GLY A 90 -0.29 -5.83 10.59
C GLY A 90 -0.28 -7.08 9.70
N ARG A 91 -0.54 -6.93 8.41
CA ARG A 91 -0.48 -8.01 7.41
C ARG A 91 -0.11 -7.47 6.03
N ALA A 92 0.57 -6.35 6.00
CA ALA A 92 0.97 -5.71 4.76
C ALA A 92 2.46 -5.40 4.84
N ILE A 93 3.16 -5.57 3.73
CA ILE A 93 4.59 -5.33 3.63
C ILE A 93 4.82 -4.51 2.38
N MET A 94 5.39 -3.33 2.54
CA MET A 94 5.87 -2.54 1.42
C MET A 94 7.07 -3.23 0.81
N LEU A 95 7.04 -3.56 -0.48
CA LEU A 95 8.19 -4.05 -1.21
C LEU A 95 9.13 -2.90 -1.56
N GLY A 96 8.55 -1.77 -1.92
CA GLY A 96 9.27 -0.54 -2.21
C GLY A 96 8.42 0.44 -3.00
N GLU A 97 9.04 1.54 -3.39
CA GLU A 97 8.41 2.57 -4.22
C GLU A 97 8.98 2.51 -5.63
N HIS A 98 8.15 2.10 -6.58
CA HIS A 98 8.52 1.95 -7.97
C HIS A 98 8.39 3.29 -8.72
N LEU A 99 9.42 3.64 -9.50
CA LEU A 99 9.40 4.76 -10.43
C LEU A 99 9.10 4.28 -11.85
N THR A 100 8.06 4.86 -12.48
CA THR A 100 7.78 4.67 -13.91
C THR A 100 8.82 5.39 -14.77
N LYS A 101 8.77 5.19 -16.10
CA LYS A 101 9.68 5.87 -17.05
C LYS A 101 9.50 7.39 -17.04
N GLU A 102 8.31 7.87 -16.74
CA GLU A 102 7.98 9.29 -16.57
C GLU A 102 8.24 9.81 -15.14
N ASN A 103 8.95 9.03 -14.32
CA ASN A 103 9.32 9.38 -12.95
C ASN A 103 8.10 9.54 -12.00
N ASN A 104 6.98 8.88 -12.31
CA ASN A 104 5.86 8.77 -11.39
C ASN A 104 6.14 7.69 -10.34
N ARG A 105 5.85 7.98 -9.07
CA ARG A 105 6.14 7.10 -7.94
C ARG A 105 4.91 6.34 -7.47
N PHE A 106 5.06 5.02 -7.31
CA PHE A 106 4.02 4.13 -6.82
C PHE A 106 4.56 3.20 -5.74
N ASP A 107 3.90 3.16 -4.60
CA ASP A 107 4.08 2.12 -3.60
C ASP A 107 3.63 0.77 -4.16
N ILE A 108 4.48 -0.24 -4.03
CA ILE A 108 4.14 -1.65 -4.32
C ILE A 108 4.09 -2.39 -2.99
N GLN A 109 2.88 -2.77 -2.55
CA GLN A 109 2.66 -3.34 -1.22
C GLN A 109 2.00 -4.72 -1.31
N LEU A 110 2.53 -5.69 -0.57
CA LEU A 110 2.05 -7.06 -0.50
C LEU A 110 1.14 -7.20 0.72
N LYS A 111 -0.16 -7.38 0.50
CA LYS A 111 -1.14 -7.64 1.55
C LYS A 111 -1.34 -9.15 1.70
N GLY A 112 -1.17 -9.66 2.92
CA GLY A 112 -1.19 -11.10 3.24
C GLY A 112 0.20 -11.75 3.25
N ALA A 113 1.28 -10.96 3.12
CA ALA A 113 2.65 -11.47 2.98
C ALA A 113 3.34 -11.88 4.29
N GLY A 114 2.58 -12.12 5.36
CA GLY A 114 3.10 -12.61 6.63
C GLY A 114 3.06 -11.58 7.76
N ARG A 115 3.60 -12.00 8.90
CA ARG A 115 3.55 -11.23 10.15
C ARG A 115 4.53 -10.06 10.14
N THR A 116 4.13 -9.01 10.84
CA THR A 116 4.92 -7.82 11.13
C THR A 116 4.85 -7.53 12.63
N PRO A 117 5.67 -6.60 13.16
CA PRO A 117 5.53 -6.12 14.53
C PRO A 117 4.11 -5.60 14.86
N TYR A 118 3.34 -5.22 13.84
CA TYR A 118 2.01 -4.63 13.97
C TYR A 118 0.86 -5.66 13.88
N SER A 119 1.13 -6.97 13.75
CA SER A 119 0.10 -7.99 13.55
C SER A 119 -0.85 -8.22 14.73
N ARG A 120 -0.54 -7.71 15.93
CA ARG A 120 -1.36 -7.83 17.16
C ARG A 120 -1.93 -9.24 17.43
N GLY A 121 -1.10 -10.26 17.27
CA GLY A 121 -1.50 -11.66 17.46
C GLY A 121 -2.14 -12.32 16.23
N GLY A 122 -2.41 -11.57 15.16
CA GLY A 122 -2.78 -12.13 13.86
C GLY A 122 -1.63 -12.87 13.18
N ASP A 123 -1.98 -13.80 12.28
CA ASP A 123 -1.03 -14.60 11.51
C ASP A 123 -0.39 -13.86 10.33
N GLY A 124 -0.83 -12.64 10.03
CA GLY A 124 -0.32 -11.84 8.91
C GLY A 124 -0.71 -12.37 7.52
N LYS A 125 -1.55 -13.42 7.44
CA LYS A 125 -1.97 -14.06 6.19
C LYS A 125 -3.35 -13.58 5.77
N ALA A 126 -3.65 -13.74 4.48
CA ALA A 126 -4.95 -13.42 3.91
C ALA A 126 -5.53 -14.60 3.13
N VAL A 127 -6.86 -14.66 3.06
CA VAL A 127 -7.59 -15.70 2.33
C VAL A 127 -7.86 -15.25 0.90
N LEU A 128 -7.85 -16.19 -0.05
CA LEU A 128 -8.05 -15.93 -1.48
C LEU A 128 -9.31 -15.13 -1.78
N LYS A 129 -10.44 -15.51 -1.18
CA LYS A 129 -11.73 -14.81 -1.35
C LYS A 129 -11.64 -13.31 -1.02
N ALA A 130 -10.90 -12.95 0.02
CA ALA A 130 -10.76 -11.56 0.44
C ALA A 130 -9.90 -10.76 -0.55
N MET A 131 -8.81 -11.34 -1.05
CA MET A 131 -7.91 -10.70 -2.02
C MET A 131 -8.59 -10.52 -3.38
N LEU A 132 -9.34 -11.53 -3.86
CA LEU A 132 -10.12 -11.42 -5.10
C LEU A 132 -11.21 -10.34 -4.99
N ARG A 133 -11.90 -10.25 -3.85
CA ARG A 133 -12.92 -9.22 -3.65
C ARG A 133 -12.32 -7.81 -3.69
N GLU A 134 -11.16 -7.61 -3.07
CA GLU A 134 -10.46 -6.33 -3.10
C GLU A 134 -9.97 -5.98 -4.49
N TYR A 135 -9.41 -6.96 -5.23
CA TYR A 135 -9.03 -6.79 -6.64
C TYR A 135 -10.22 -6.33 -7.50
N LEU A 136 -11.35 -7.03 -7.42
CA LEU A 136 -12.53 -6.72 -8.22
C LEU A 136 -13.07 -5.32 -7.92
N ILE A 137 -13.18 -4.96 -6.64
CA ILE A 137 -13.68 -3.64 -6.25
C ILE A 137 -12.70 -2.53 -6.63
N SER A 138 -11.39 -2.72 -6.42
CA SER A 138 -10.39 -1.70 -6.75
C SER A 138 -10.37 -1.37 -8.24
N GLU A 139 -10.42 -2.41 -9.09
CA GLU A 139 -10.39 -2.22 -10.54
C GLU A 139 -11.74 -1.75 -11.08
N ALA A 140 -12.87 -2.19 -10.51
CA ALA A 140 -14.18 -1.63 -10.83
C ALA A 140 -14.24 -0.13 -10.52
N MET A 141 -13.74 0.31 -9.35
CA MET A 141 -13.66 1.73 -9.00
C MET A 141 -12.81 2.51 -9.99
N HIS A 142 -11.66 1.97 -10.38
CA HIS A 142 -10.81 2.60 -11.39
C HIS A 142 -11.55 2.80 -12.73
N HIS A 143 -12.22 1.76 -13.25
CA HIS A 143 -12.96 1.85 -14.51
C HIS A 143 -14.24 2.70 -14.42
N LEU A 144 -14.76 2.94 -13.21
CA LEU A 144 -15.81 3.93 -12.94
C LEU A 144 -15.26 5.36 -12.77
N ASN A 145 -13.96 5.57 -12.97
CA ASN A 145 -13.25 6.84 -12.75
C ASN A 145 -13.35 7.35 -11.29
N ILE A 146 -13.41 6.42 -10.34
CA ILE A 146 -13.41 6.72 -8.90
C ILE A 146 -11.99 6.48 -8.37
N PRO A 147 -11.33 7.49 -7.78
CA PRO A 147 -9.99 7.33 -7.23
C PRO A 147 -9.92 6.24 -6.16
N GLY A 148 -8.84 5.46 -6.15
CA GLY A 148 -8.59 4.41 -5.18
C GLY A 148 -7.25 3.74 -5.40
N SER A 149 -6.87 2.83 -4.50
CA SER A 149 -5.75 1.91 -4.74
C SER A 149 -6.02 1.04 -5.96
N ARG A 150 -4.96 0.62 -6.65
CA ARG A 150 -5.05 -0.32 -7.76
C ARG A 150 -4.49 -1.68 -7.35
N SER A 151 -4.95 -2.74 -8.01
CA SER A 151 -4.51 -4.10 -7.73
C SER A 151 -3.74 -4.67 -8.91
N LEU A 152 -2.44 -4.93 -8.70
CA LEU A 152 -1.52 -5.42 -9.71
C LEU A 152 -1.64 -6.92 -9.94
N ALA A 153 -1.79 -7.70 -8.86
CA ALA A 153 -1.94 -9.14 -8.96
C ALA A 153 -2.61 -9.73 -7.70
N VAL A 154 -3.22 -10.90 -7.87
CA VAL A 154 -3.60 -11.81 -6.79
C VAL A 154 -2.82 -13.10 -6.99
N ILE A 155 -2.11 -13.53 -5.96
CA ILE A 155 -1.25 -14.71 -5.99
C ILE A 155 -1.71 -15.67 -4.89
N LYS A 156 -1.99 -16.93 -5.23
CA LYS A 156 -2.17 -18.01 -4.24
C LYS A 156 -0.83 -18.34 -3.62
N THR A 157 -0.77 -18.68 -2.33
CA THR A 157 0.48 -19.03 -1.65
C THR A 157 0.75 -20.54 -1.63
N GLY A 158 -0.28 -21.36 -1.90
CA GLY A 158 -0.23 -22.81 -1.70
C GLY A 158 -0.28 -23.23 -0.22
N GLU A 159 -0.57 -22.29 0.69
CA GLU A 159 -0.74 -22.55 2.11
C GLU A 159 -2.22 -22.47 2.52
N ASP A 160 -2.56 -23.15 3.59
CA ASP A 160 -3.87 -23.05 4.21
C ASP A 160 -3.90 -21.94 5.27
N VAL A 161 -5.02 -21.21 5.30
CA VAL A 161 -5.30 -20.16 6.29
C VAL A 161 -6.56 -20.52 7.05
N TYR A 162 -6.41 -20.73 8.36
CA TYR A 162 -7.50 -21.13 9.24
C TYR A 162 -8.24 -19.89 9.77
N ARG A 163 -9.55 -19.82 9.50
CA ARG A 163 -10.49 -18.84 10.08
C ARG A 163 -11.65 -19.62 10.68
N GLU A 164 -12.89 -19.23 10.39
CA GLU A 164 -14.07 -20.04 10.72
C GLU A 164 -14.02 -21.41 10.02
N CYS A 165 -13.45 -21.45 8.82
CA CYS A 165 -13.22 -22.65 8.04
C CYS A 165 -11.80 -22.66 7.44
N HIS A 166 -11.45 -23.80 6.84
CA HIS A 166 -10.27 -23.97 6.00
C HIS A 166 -10.41 -23.11 4.73
N ASN A 167 -9.38 -22.31 4.42
CA ASN A 167 -9.36 -21.43 3.25
C ASN A 167 -7.99 -21.45 2.59
N GLU A 168 -7.96 -21.28 1.26
CA GLU A 168 -6.72 -21.07 0.51
C GLU A 168 -6.10 -19.71 0.86
N GLY A 169 -4.80 -19.71 1.14
CA GLY A 169 -4.00 -18.51 1.36
C GLY A 169 -3.69 -17.77 0.06
N ALA A 170 -3.71 -16.45 0.12
CA ALA A 170 -3.35 -15.59 -0.99
C ALA A 170 -2.75 -14.27 -0.53
N ILE A 171 -2.08 -13.61 -1.46
CA ILE A 171 -1.59 -12.25 -1.33
C ILE A 171 -2.19 -11.36 -2.42
N LEU A 172 -2.42 -10.09 -2.08
CA LEU A 172 -2.79 -9.05 -3.04
C LEU A 172 -1.64 -8.07 -3.18
N ILE A 173 -1.28 -7.76 -4.42
CA ILE A 173 -0.27 -6.75 -4.74
C ILE A 173 -0.99 -5.44 -5.01
N ARG A 174 -0.86 -4.49 -4.08
CA ARG A 174 -1.44 -3.15 -4.20
C ARG A 174 -0.45 -2.20 -4.82
N ALA A 175 -0.94 -1.34 -5.71
CA ALA A 175 -0.21 -0.23 -6.27
C ALA A 175 -0.96 1.09 -6.00
N MET A 176 -0.29 2.07 -5.40
CA MET A 176 -0.86 3.40 -5.17
C MET A 176 0.21 4.48 -5.04
N LYS A 177 -0.16 5.76 -5.16
CA LYS A 177 0.81 6.86 -5.07
C LYS A 177 1.45 6.99 -3.68
N SER A 178 0.71 6.68 -2.62
CA SER A 178 1.19 6.69 -1.23
C SER A 178 0.23 5.94 -0.32
N HIS A 179 0.74 5.15 0.63
CA HIS A 179 -0.02 4.54 1.73
C HIS A 179 -0.12 5.42 3.00
N ILE A 180 0.26 6.70 2.94
CA ILE A 180 0.03 7.62 4.06
C ILE A 180 -1.47 7.77 4.29
N ARG A 181 -1.89 7.72 5.55
CA ARG A 181 -3.28 7.83 6.00
C ARG A 181 -3.45 9.04 6.92
N ILE A 182 -4.68 9.44 7.19
CA ILE A 182 -4.99 10.33 8.33
C ILE A 182 -4.42 9.72 9.62
N GLY A 183 -4.59 8.41 9.79
CA GLY A 183 -4.01 7.64 10.89
C GLY A 183 -2.48 7.72 11.04
N THR A 184 -1.74 8.01 9.95
CA THR A 184 -0.28 8.22 10.01
C THR A 184 0.05 9.55 10.67
N PHE A 185 -0.74 10.61 10.39
CA PHE A 185 -0.60 11.90 11.07
C PHE A 185 -1.07 11.85 12.52
N GLU A 186 -2.12 11.07 12.81
CA GLU A 186 -2.53 10.83 14.19
C GLU A 186 -1.42 10.12 14.98
N TYR A 187 -0.78 9.11 14.39
CA TYR A 187 0.38 8.45 15.00
C TYR A 187 1.52 9.42 15.28
N ALA A 188 1.89 10.26 14.30
CA ALA A 188 2.91 11.30 14.49
C ALA A 188 2.54 12.25 15.63
N ARG A 189 1.27 12.63 15.75
CA ARG A 189 0.81 13.56 16.79
C ARG A 189 0.85 12.96 18.20
N TYR A 190 0.50 11.69 18.36
CA TYR A 190 0.39 11.03 19.67
C TYR A 190 1.67 10.33 20.13
N PHE A 191 2.48 9.82 19.20
CA PHE A 191 3.69 9.03 19.49
C PHE A 191 4.99 9.67 18.92
N GLY A 192 4.85 10.75 18.15
CA GLY A 192 5.94 11.54 17.60
C GLY A 192 6.26 12.81 18.42
N SER A 193 7.42 13.39 18.14
CA SER A 193 7.75 14.78 18.49
C SER A 193 7.15 15.74 17.46
N GLN A 194 7.25 17.04 17.71
CA GLN A 194 6.89 18.04 16.69
C GLN A 194 7.78 17.96 15.45
N ASP A 195 9.05 17.57 15.61
CA ASP A 195 9.96 17.38 14.49
C ASP A 195 9.55 16.17 13.64
N ASP A 196 9.08 15.08 14.26
CA ASP A 196 8.56 13.91 13.55
C ASP A 196 7.30 14.25 12.73
N LEU A 197 6.39 15.02 13.33
CA LEU A 197 5.18 15.50 12.64
C LEU A 197 5.56 16.43 11.47
N SER A 198 6.52 17.31 11.67
CA SER A 198 7.02 18.23 10.64
C SER A 198 7.72 17.46 9.50
N ALA A 199 8.48 16.42 9.82
CA ALA A 199 9.12 15.54 8.84
C ALA A 199 8.07 14.81 7.98
N LEU A 200 7.05 14.22 8.61
CA LEU A 200 5.94 13.57 7.89
C LEU A 200 5.19 14.56 6.99
N LEU A 201 4.91 15.76 7.50
CA LEU A 201 4.25 16.82 6.73
C LEU A 201 5.07 17.20 5.49
N ASN A 202 6.35 17.54 5.68
CA ASN A 202 7.24 17.94 4.59
C ASN A 202 7.39 16.83 3.55
N TYR A 203 7.58 15.59 4.00
CA TYR A 203 7.64 14.43 3.12
C TYR A 203 6.36 14.25 2.30
N THR A 204 5.19 14.36 2.94
CA THR A 204 3.89 14.23 2.27
C THR A 204 3.70 15.30 1.20
N ILE A 205 4.06 16.55 1.51
CA ILE A 205 4.00 17.67 0.57
C ILE A 205 4.93 17.44 -0.62
N GLU A 206 6.21 17.13 -0.37
CA GLU A 206 7.19 16.92 -1.42
C GLU A 206 6.82 15.77 -2.35
N ARG A 207 6.27 14.69 -1.78
CA ARG A 207 5.90 13.49 -2.53
C ARG A 207 4.61 13.63 -3.32
N ILE A 208 3.57 14.24 -2.75
CA ILE A 208 2.21 14.19 -3.33
C ILE A 208 1.79 15.55 -3.90
N TYR A 209 2.14 16.65 -3.25
CA TYR A 209 1.71 18.00 -3.61
C TYR A 209 2.87 19.00 -3.65
N PRO A 210 3.93 18.79 -4.45
CA PRO A 210 5.13 19.65 -4.39
C PRO A 210 4.82 21.13 -4.66
N LYS A 211 3.72 21.42 -5.38
CA LYS A 211 3.27 22.79 -5.69
C LYS A 211 2.83 23.60 -4.45
N ILE A 212 2.29 22.95 -3.41
CA ILE A 212 1.80 23.69 -2.22
C ILE A 212 2.92 24.09 -1.26
N LYS A 213 4.16 23.61 -1.48
CA LYS A 213 5.33 23.97 -0.67
C LYS A 213 5.63 25.48 -0.69
N LEU A 214 5.24 26.17 -1.76
CA LEU A 214 5.45 27.61 -1.94
C LEU A 214 4.33 28.47 -1.36
N ASN A 215 3.27 27.88 -0.83
CA ASN A 215 2.18 28.61 -0.21
C ASN A 215 2.60 29.18 1.15
N GLU A 216 1.93 30.24 1.61
CA GLU A 216 2.22 30.88 2.90
C GLU A 216 2.08 29.90 4.08
N ASN A 217 1.06 29.04 4.03
CA ASN A 217 0.86 27.96 5.00
C ASN A 217 0.69 26.61 4.28
N PRO A 218 1.79 25.87 4.05
CA PRO A 218 1.74 24.59 3.36
C PRO A 218 0.94 23.52 4.11
N ALA A 219 0.90 23.57 5.45
CA ALA A 219 0.14 22.62 6.25
C ALA A 219 -1.37 22.80 6.06
N LEU A 220 -1.85 24.05 6.12
CA LEU A 220 -3.24 24.37 5.84
C LEU A 220 -3.61 24.02 4.40
N SER A 221 -2.74 24.34 3.44
CA SER A 221 -2.95 24.01 2.03
C SER A 221 -3.07 22.49 1.81
N LEU A 222 -2.28 21.68 2.52
CA LEU A 222 -2.38 20.22 2.44
C LEU A 222 -3.72 19.73 2.96
N LEU A 223 -4.18 20.28 4.09
CA LEU A 223 -5.47 19.94 4.68
C LEU A 223 -6.63 20.27 3.72
N GLU A 224 -6.59 21.44 3.08
CA GLU A 224 -7.59 21.85 2.08
C GLU A 224 -7.62 20.89 0.88
N GLU A 225 -6.46 20.49 0.35
CA GLU A 225 -6.37 19.50 -0.74
C GLU A 225 -6.95 18.14 -0.34
N VAL A 226 -6.62 17.66 0.85
CA VAL A 226 -7.14 16.39 1.40
C VAL A 226 -8.66 16.47 1.57
N MET A 227 -9.19 17.57 2.12
CA MET A 227 -10.64 17.78 2.24
C MET A 227 -11.32 17.76 0.88
N ASN A 228 -10.79 18.47 -0.11
CA ASN A 228 -11.34 18.51 -1.45
C ASN A 228 -11.35 17.13 -2.13
N LEU A 229 -10.29 16.34 -1.93
CA LEU A 229 -10.25 14.96 -2.43
C LEU A 229 -11.28 14.06 -1.74
N GLN A 230 -11.40 14.16 -0.41
CA GLN A 230 -12.34 13.35 0.34
C GLN A 230 -13.79 13.67 -0.05
N ILE A 231 -14.12 14.96 -0.23
CA ILE A 231 -15.44 15.38 -0.73
C ILE A 231 -15.73 14.74 -2.09
N ARG A 232 -14.80 14.85 -3.05
CA ARG A 232 -14.98 14.26 -4.38
C ARG A 232 -15.13 12.74 -4.33
N LEU A 233 -14.34 12.07 -3.50
CA LEU A 233 -14.36 10.62 -3.34
C LEU A 233 -15.72 10.15 -2.79
N VAL A 234 -16.18 10.76 -1.69
CA VAL A 234 -17.45 10.39 -1.05
C VAL A 234 -18.64 10.71 -1.96
N VAL A 235 -18.63 11.85 -2.67
CA VAL A 235 -19.67 12.17 -3.67
C VAL A 235 -19.74 11.09 -4.75
N ASN A 236 -18.59 10.62 -5.25
CA ASN A 236 -18.56 9.54 -6.24
C ASN A 236 -19.06 8.21 -5.67
N TRP A 237 -18.72 7.88 -4.42
CA TRP A 237 -19.27 6.69 -3.75
C TRP A 237 -20.80 6.75 -3.65
N MET A 238 -21.35 7.90 -3.25
CA MET A 238 -22.81 8.09 -3.19
C MET A 238 -23.48 7.91 -4.56
N ARG A 239 -22.87 8.42 -5.64
CA ARG A 239 -23.41 8.30 -7.01
C ARG A 239 -23.56 6.87 -7.49
N VAL A 240 -22.65 5.98 -7.10
CA VAL A 240 -22.66 4.57 -7.51
C VAL A 240 -23.22 3.63 -6.44
N GLY A 241 -23.74 4.18 -5.33
CA GLY A 241 -24.26 3.40 -4.21
C GLY A 241 -23.21 2.54 -3.50
N PHE A 242 -21.94 2.96 -3.50
CA PHE A 242 -20.87 2.23 -2.84
C PHE A 242 -20.85 2.49 -1.33
N ILE A 243 -20.80 1.40 -0.56
CA ILE A 243 -20.69 1.42 0.90
C ILE A 243 -19.33 0.85 1.30
N HIS A 244 -18.44 1.71 1.79
CA HIS A 244 -17.10 1.30 2.23
C HIS A 244 -17.13 0.36 3.46
N GLY A 245 -18.08 0.60 4.37
CA GLY A 245 -18.31 -0.21 5.57
C GLY A 245 -17.37 0.07 6.76
N VAL A 246 -16.12 0.50 6.52
CA VAL A 246 -15.14 0.74 7.60
C VAL A 246 -14.34 2.04 7.38
N MET A 247 -14.99 3.19 7.55
CA MET A 247 -14.37 4.52 7.42
C MET A 247 -13.67 4.98 8.71
N ASN A 248 -12.80 4.13 9.25
CA ASN A 248 -11.89 4.53 10.32
C ASN A 248 -10.78 5.43 9.76
N THR A 249 -10.16 6.27 10.59
CA THR A 249 -9.13 7.22 10.12
C THR A 249 -7.85 6.55 9.61
N ASP A 250 -7.61 5.28 9.95
CA ASP A 250 -6.53 4.47 9.38
C ASP A 250 -6.81 3.93 7.96
N ASN A 251 -8.06 4.05 7.48
CA ASN A 251 -8.48 3.67 6.14
C ASN A 251 -8.75 4.87 5.22
N VAL A 252 -8.43 6.09 5.66
CA VAL A 252 -8.58 7.35 4.92
C VAL A 252 -7.22 7.92 4.57
#